data_AF-A0AA87AVG5-F1
#
_entry.id   AF-A0AA87AVG5-F1
#
_cell.length_a   1.000
_cell.length_b   1.000
_cell.length_c   1.000
_cell.angle_alpha   90.00
_cell.angle_beta   90.00
_cell.angle_gamma   90.00
#
_symmetry.space_group_name_H-M   'P 1'
#
loop_
_entity.id
_entity.type
_entity.pdbx_description
1 polymer ?
#
loop_
_entity_poly.entity_id
_entity_poly.type
_entity_poly.pdbx_seq_one_letter_code
_entity_poly.pdbx_strand_id
1 'polypeptide(L)'
;MLSLFALSEENKPELDCVANPTLLPHDIMYFDGFLSSEDEAFVADRLDAGEWSTELKRRVQHFGYRYDYKVRAVTPDAYLGPLPPWLGLFAERLVADGYCRTVPDQVIANEYLPGRGPARMSIVSPVLTIRSYR
;
A
#
# COMPACT_ATOMS: atom_id res chain seq x y z
N MET A 1 13.32 1.77 -2.80
CA MET A 1 12.24 2.77 -2.97
C MET A 1 10.93 2.03 -3.21
N LEU A 2 10.38 1.50 -2.13
CA LEU A 2 8.98 1.10 -2.06
C LEU A 2 8.14 2.37 -1.96
N SER A 3 7.34 2.67 -2.99
CA SER A 3 6.39 3.79 -2.91
C SER A 3 5.12 3.32 -2.21
N LEU A 4 4.83 3.88 -1.05
CA LEU A 4 3.56 3.68 -0.35
C LEU A 4 2.55 4.71 -0.86
N PHE A 5 1.43 4.24 -1.43
CA PHE A 5 0.30 5.10 -1.79
C PHE A 5 -0.86 4.82 -0.82
N ALA A 6 -1.15 5.77 0.07
CA ALA A 6 -2.34 5.78 0.90
C ALA A 6 -3.42 6.62 0.20
N LEU A 7 -4.55 6.01 -0.15
CA LEU A 7 -5.75 6.73 -0.58
C LEU A 7 -6.68 6.77 0.64
N SER A 8 -6.80 7.93 1.28
CA SER A 8 -7.80 8.19 2.32
C SER A 8 -9.02 8.81 1.68
N GLU A 9 -10.20 8.22 1.87
CA GLU A 9 -11.46 8.91 1.57
C GLU A 9 -11.75 9.97 2.66
N GLU A 10 -12.09 11.18 2.17
CA GLU A 10 -12.74 12.33 2.80
C GLU A 10 -12.05 13.14 3.95
N ASN A 11 -11.76 14.41 3.60
CA ASN A 11 -11.94 15.67 4.35
C ASN A 11 -10.68 16.39 4.92
N LYS A 12 -10.61 17.71 4.69
CA LYS A 12 -9.49 18.66 4.83
C LYS A 12 -9.19 19.02 6.32
N PRO A 13 -7.98 19.53 6.65
CA PRO A 13 -7.83 20.99 6.70
C PRO A 13 -6.55 21.53 6.06
N GLU A 14 -6.66 22.82 5.79
CA GLU A 14 -5.73 23.73 5.10
C GLU A 14 -4.51 24.05 5.96
N LEU A 15 -3.30 23.82 5.44
CA LEU A 15 -2.07 24.41 5.96
C LEU A 15 -1.11 24.75 4.83
N ASP A 16 -0.82 26.04 4.72
CA ASP A 16 0.16 26.66 3.84
C ASP A 16 1.58 26.20 4.18
N CYS A 17 2.29 25.56 3.24
CA CYS A 17 3.74 25.72 3.12
C CYS A 17 4.26 25.24 1.75
N VAL A 18 4.73 26.23 0.99
CA VAL A 18 5.75 26.24 -0.08
C VAL A 18 6.29 24.87 -0.55
N ALA A 19 5.76 24.37 -1.68
CA ALA A 19 6.51 23.53 -2.61
C ALA A 19 5.95 23.70 -4.04
N ASN A 20 6.81 24.01 -5.01
CA ASN A 20 6.41 24.24 -6.40
C ASN A 20 5.92 22.90 -7.02
N PRO A 21 4.76 22.87 -7.70
CA PRO A 21 3.86 21.73 -7.71
C PRO A 21 3.99 20.90 -8.99
N THR A 22 4.29 19.61 -8.85
CA THR A 22 4.04 18.63 -9.92
C THR A 22 2.76 17.86 -9.60
N LEU A 23 1.63 18.54 -9.86
CA LEU A 23 0.27 18.01 -10.16
C LEU A 23 -0.09 16.62 -9.61
N LEU A 24 -0.04 16.44 -8.28
CA LEU A 24 -0.88 15.44 -7.64
C LEU A 24 -2.27 16.05 -7.44
N PRO A 25 -3.36 15.30 -7.68
CA PRO A 25 -4.70 15.71 -7.27
C PRO A 25 -4.70 16.14 -5.79
N HIS A 26 -5.59 17.06 -5.41
CA HIS A 26 -5.63 17.60 -4.05
C HIS A 26 -5.80 16.53 -2.95
N ASP A 27 -6.27 15.34 -3.31
CA ASP A 27 -6.52 14.22 -2.40
C ASP A 27 -5.42 13.14 -2.47
N ILE A 28 -4.28 13.44 -3.09
CA ILE A 28 -3.12 12.54 -3.13
C ILE A 28 -1.94 13.21 -2.43
N MET A 29 -1.48 12.56 -1.36
CA MET A 29 -0.24 12.91 -0.68
C MET A 29 0.84 11.90 -1.05
N TYR A 30 2.04 12.38 -1.31
CA TYR A 30 3.23 11.56 -1.53
C TYR A 30 4.22 11.81 -0.39
N PHE A 31 4.69 10.72 0.22
CA PHE A 31 5.66 10.77 1.30
C PHE A 31 6.90 10.00 0.87
N ASP A 32 8.00 10.72 0.73
CA ASP A 32 9.29 10.08 0.49
C ASP A 32 9.87 9.55 1.81
N GLY A 33 10.55 8.42 1.75
CA GLY A 33 11.27 7.86 2.90
C GLY A 33 10.40 7.42 4.09
N PHE A 34 9.10 7.15 3.90
CA PHE A 34 8.25 6.60 4.97
C PHE A 34 8.80 5.26 5.50
N LEU A 35 9.37 4.44 4.62
CA LEU A 35 10.14 3.26 4.98
C LEU A 35 11.63 3.63 4.96
N SER A 36 12.32 3.35 6.05
CA SER A 36 13.79 3.37 6.06
C SER A 36 14.34 2.27 5.16
N SER A 37 15.62 2.34 4.77
CA SER A 37 16.25 1.25 3.99
C SER A 37 16.21 -0.10 4.71
N GLU A 38 16.22 -0.09 6.05
CA GLU A 38 16.09 -1.30 6.87
C GLU A 38 14.65 -1.82 6.85
N ASP A 39 13.66 -0.94 6.98
CA ASP A 39 12.24 -1.29 6.85
C ASP A 39 11.95 -1.88 5.45
N GLU A 40 12.49 -1.27 4.39
CA GLU A 40 12.34 -1.76 3.02
C GLU A 40 12.87 -3.18 2.86
N ALA A 41 14.09 -3.44 3.36
CA ALA A 41 14.71 -4.77 3.28
C ALA A 41 13.93 -5.81 4.11
N PHE A 42 13.49 -5.44 5.31
CA PHE A 42 12.69 -6.29 6.16
C PHE A 42 11.33 -6.63 5.53
N VAL A 43 10.63 -5.64 4.99
CA VAL A 43 9.36 -5.85 4.29
C VAL A 43 9.55 -6.75 3.07
N ALA A 44 10.62 -6.54 2.28
CA ALA A 44 10.92 -7.36 1.12
C ALA A 44 11.14 -8.84 1.51
N ASP A 45 11.97 -9.10 2.52
CA ASP A 45 12.22 -10.46 3.02
C ASP A 45 10.94 -11.16 3.49
N ARG A 46 10.07 -10.44 4.22
CA ARG A 46 8.78 -10.97 4.67
C ARG A 46 7.83 -11.28 3.52
N LEU A 47 7.82 -10.45 2.48
CA LEU A 47 7.00 -10.68 1.29
C LEU A 47 7.55 -11.85 0.45
N ASP A 48 8.86 -11.95 0.29
CA ASP A 48 9.51 -13.04 -0.47
C ASP A 48 9.31 -14.41 0.18
N ALA A 49 9.22 -14.46 1.51
CA ALA A 49 8.86 -15.65 2.25
C ALA A 49 7.37 -16.03 2.14
N GLY A 50 6.52 -15.12 1.68
CA GLY A 50 5.08 -15.33 1.50
C GLY A 50 4.72 -15.96 0.15
N GLU A 51 3.50 -16.51 0.06
CA GLU A 51 2.99 -17.06 -1.19
C GLU A 51 2.40 -15.97 -2.10
N TRP A 52 3.02 -15.78 -3.27
CA TRP A 52 2.53 -14.85 -4.29
C TRP A 52 1.42 -15.46 -5.14
N SER A 53 0.27 -14.80 -5.20
CA SER A 53 -0.76 -15.12 -6.20
C SER A 53 -0.31 -14.67 -7.59
N THR A 54 -0.52 -15.54 -8.58
CA THR A 54 -0.21 -15.31 -10.00
C THR A 54 -1.45 -15.25 -10.88
N GLU A 55 -2.64 -15.12 -10.28
CA GLU A 55 -3.91 -15.01 -11.00
C GLU A 55 -3.98 -13.77 -11.92
N LEU A 56 -3.21 -12.73 -11.60
CA LEU A 56 -3.06 -11.52 -12.40
C LEU A 56 -1.72 -11.51 -13.15
N LYS A 57 -1.60 -10.60 -14.14
CA LYS A 57 -0.33 -10.38 -14.85
C LYS A 57 0.83 -9.95 -13.95
N ARG A 58 0.50 -9.34 -12.80
CA ARG A 58 1.42 -9.00 -11.70
C ARG A 58 1.22 -9.99 -10.56
N ARG A 59 2.26 -10.22 -9.76
CA ARG A 59 2.13 -11.03 -8.55
C ARG A 59 1.49 -10.21 -7.44
N VAL A 60 0.61 -10.83 -6.66
CA VAL A 60 -0.13 -10.13 -5.59
C VAL A 60 -0.14 -10.93 -4.29
N GLN A 61 0.01 -10.24 -3.16
CA GLN A 61 -0.32 -10.77 -1.83
C GLN A 61 -1.35 -9.84 -1.16
N HIS A 62 -2.31 -10.43 -0.45
CA HIS A 62 -3.34 -9.72 0.29
C HIS A 62 -3.22 -10.01 1.78
N PHE A 63 -3.34 -8.97 2.60
CA PHE A 63 -3.36 -9.04 4.05
C PHE A 63 -4.59 -8.30 4.56
N GLY A 64 -5.21 -8.80 5.64
CA GLY A 64 -6.44 -8.22 6.17
C GLY A 64 -7.67 -8.68 5.40
N TYR A 65 -7.89 -8.06 4.26
CA TYR A 65 -9.00 -8.37 3.35
C TYR A 65 -8.50 -8.68 1.94
N ARG A 66 -9.08 -9.69 1.31
CA ARG A 66 -8.89 -9.96 -0.12
C ARG A 66 -9.64 -8.91 -0.95
N TYR A 67 -9.03 -8.46 -2.03
CA TYR A 67 -9.72 -7.62 -3.00
C TYR A 67 -10.19 -8.47 -4.17
N ASP A 68 -11.50 -8.49 -4.45
CA ASP A 68 -12.03 -9.20 -5.61
C ASP A 68 -11.96 -8.30 -6.85
N TYR A 69 -11.10 -8.68 -7.79
CA TYR A 69 -10.86 -7.93 -9.03
C TYR A 69 -11.98 -8.06 -10.06
N LYS A 70 -12.85 -9.08 -9.97
CA LYS A 70 -14.01 -9.27 -10.88
C LYS A 70 -15.12 -8.29 -10.53
N VAL A 71 -15.45 -8.17 -9.25
CA VAL A 71 -16.49 -7.25 -8.75
C VAL A 71 -15.94 -5.89 -8.33
N ARG A 72 -14.61 -5.74 -8.29
CA ARG A 72 -13.87 -4.51 -7.93
C ARG A 72 -14.24 -3.98 -6.54
N ALA A 73 -14.41 -4.88 -5.59
CA ALA A 73 -14.76 -4.55 -4.22
C ALA A 73 -14.20 -5.59 -3.24
N VAL A 74 -14.22 -5.26 -1.95
CA VAL A 74 -14.08 -6.23 -0.87
C VAL A 74 -15.48 -6.77 -0.57
N THR A 75 -15.67 -8.08 -0.67
CA THR A 75 -16.93 -8.74 -0.34
C THR A 75 -16.99 -9.07 1.15
N PRO A 76 -18.19 -9.29 1.75
CA PRO A 76 -18.30 -9.59 3.18
C PRO A 76 -17.50 -10.82 3.64
N ASP A 77 -17.26 -11.77 2.75
CA ASP A 77 -16.50 -13.00 2.95
C ASP A 77 -15.00 -12.87 2.62
N ALA A 78 -14.53 -11.68 2.27
CA ALA A 78 -13.15 -11.45 1.87
C ALA A 78 -12.16 -11.28 3.04
N TYR A 79 -12.61 -11.35 4.30
CA TYR A 79 -11.73 -11.24 5.46
C TYR A 79 -10.78 -12.45 5.55
N LEU A 80 -9.48 -12.17 5.59
CA LEU A 80 -8.40 -13.17 5.65
C LEU A 80 -7.85 -13.37 7.07
N GLY A 81 -8.23 -12.50 8.00
CA GLY A 81 -7.63 -12.39 9.33
C GLY A 81 -7.00 -11.01 9.54
N PRO A 82 -6.50 -10.72 10.75
CA PRO A 82 -5.88 -9.43 11.04
C PRO A 82 -4.60 -9.23 10.23
N LEU A 83 -4.13 -7.97 10.13
CA LEU A 83 -2.80 -7.71 9.59
C LEU A 83 -1.73 -8.45 10.42
N PRO A 84 -0.75 -9.10 9.77
CA PRO A 84 0.41 -9.64 10.46
C PRO A 84 1.07 -8.56 11.34
N PRO A 85 1.64 -8.91 12.52
CA PRO A 85 2.19 -7.92 13.44
C PRO A 85 3.19 -6.95 12.78
N TRP A 86 4.01 -7.45 11.85
CA TRP A 86 4.97 -6.63 11.14
C TRP A 86 4.35 -5.57 10.22
N LEU A 87 3.19 -5.85 9.61
CA LEU A 87 2.40 -4.85 8.88
C LEU A 87 1.62 -3.94 9.82
N GLY A 88 1.15 -4.48 10.95
CA GLY A 88 0.48 -3.72 12.00
C GLY A 88 1.32 -2.56 12.52
N LEU A 89 2.64 -2.78 12.71
CA LEU A 89 3.57 -1.72 13.11
C LEU A 89 3.56 -0.52 12.14
N PHE A 90 3.55 -0.79 10.83
CA PHE A 90 3.49 0.27 9.83
C PHE A 90 2.10 0.93 9.76
N ALA A 91 1.03 0.14 9.93
CA ALA A 91 -0.35 0.63 9.96
C ALA A 91 -0.59 1.57 11.16
N GLU A 92 -0.05 1.24 12.33
CA GLU A 92 -0.09 2.11 13.52
C GLU A 92 0.77 3.36 13.33
N ARG A 93 1.97 3.22 12.75
CA ARG A 93 2.85 4.35 12.43
C ARG A 93 2.18 5.37 11.50
N LEU A 94 1.40 4.90 10.52
CA LEU A 94 0.62 5.78 9.65
C LEU A 94 -0.38 6.65 10.41
N VAL A 95 -0.97 6.14 11.50
CA VAL A 95 -1.90 6.92 12.34
C VAL A 95 -1.12 7.84 13.27
N ALA A 96 -0.05 7.35 13.89
CA ALA A 96 0.79 8.11 14.81
C ALA A 96 1.40 9.35 14.14
N ASP A 97 1.81 9.21 12.88
CA ASP A 97 2.38 10.29 12.07
C ASP A 97 1.30 11.20 11.43
N GLY A 98 0.01 10.89 11.66
CA GLY A 98 -1.12 11.69 11.18
C GLY A 98 -1.48 11.47 9.69
N TYR A 99 -0.90 10.47 9.04
CA TYR A 99 -1.19 10.15 7.63
C TYR A 99 -2.54 9.44 7.45
N CYS A 100 -3.03 8.74 8.47
CA CYS A 100 -4.32 8.06 8.48
C CYS A 100 -5.10 8.41 9.76
N ARG A 101 -6.41 8.55 9.64
CA ARG A 101 -7.29 8.78 10.81
C ARG A 101 -7.55 7.53 11.62
N THR A 102 -7.61 6.39 10.95
CA THR A 102 -7.87 5.07 11.53
C THR A 102 -6.77 4.11 11.10
N VAL A 103 -6.49 3.11 11.93
CA VAL A 103 -5.49 2.08 11.61
C VAL A 103 -5.99 1.29 10.41
N PRO A 104 -5.28 1.30 9.27
CA PRO A 104 -5.68 0.53 8.11
C PRO A 104 -5.72 -0.96 8.42
N ASP A 105 -6.73 -1.65 7.87
CA ASP A 105 -6.94 -3.08 8.08
C ASP A 105 -6.79 -3.90 6.80
N GLN A 106 -6.40 -3.29 5.67
CA GLN A 106 -6.01 -3.99 4.44
C GLN A 106 -4.65 -3.50 3.93
N VAL A 107 -3.82 -4.46 3.52
CA VAL A 107 -2.60 -4.22 2.72
C VAL A 107 -2.59 -5.14 1.51
N ILE A 108 -2.27 -4.59 0.34
CA ILE A 108 -2.07 -5.34 -0.89
C ILE A 108 -0.65 -5.07 -1.39
N ALA A 109 0.18 -6.11 -1.44
CA ALA A 109 1.49 -6.05 -2.04
C ALA A 109 1.40 -6.48 -3.51
N ASN A 110 1.97 -5.68 -4.41
CA ASN A 110 1.99 -5.96 -5.84
C ASN A 110 3.44 -6.01 -6.32
N GLU A 111 3.83 -7.08 -7.00
CA GLU A 111 5.15 -7.19 -7.59
C GLU A 111 5.07 -7.30 -9.12
N TYR A 112 5.87 -6.49 -9.79
CA TYR A 112 5.92 -6.36 -11.23
C TYR A 112 7.21 -6.97 -11.76
N LEU A 113 7.11 -8.15 -12.37
CA LEU A 113 8.28 -8.71 -13.05
C LEU A 113 8.65 -7.85 -14.27
N PRO A 114 9.95 -7.74 -14.62
CA PRO A 114 10.40 -7.06 -15.82
C PRO A 114 9.59 -7.49 -17.05
N GLY A 115 9.02 -6.51 -17.77
CA GLY A 115 8.21 -6.75 -18.97
C GLY A 115 6.74 -7.15 -18.73
N ARG A 116 6.24 -7.18 -17.48
CA ARG A 116 4.84 -7.53 -17.14
C ARG A 116 3.97 -6.38 -16.61
N GLY A 117 4.46 -5.14 -16.61
CA GLY A 117 3.70 -3.92 -16.25
C GLY A 117 3.08 -3.17 -17.45
N PRO A 118 2.03 -2.34 -17.24
CA PRO A 118 1.43 -1.50 -18.30
C PRO A 118 2.37 -0.39 -18.81
N ALA A 119 3.39 -0.03 -18.04
CA ALA A 119 4.55 0.72 -18.47
C ALA A 119 5.76 -0.23 -18.44
N ARG A 120 6.69 -0.09 -19.37
CA ARG A 120 7.98 -0.79 -19.43
C ARG A 120 8.87 -0.37 -18.25
N MET A 121 8.46 -0.69 -17.03
CA MET A 121 9.10 -0.28 -15.80
C MET A 121 9.92 -1.46 -15.26
N SER A 122 11.21 -1.26 -15.08
CA SER A 122 12.14 -2.19 -14.42
C SER A 122 11.98 -2.14 -12.89
N ILE A 123 10.75 -2.11 -12.37
CA ILE A 123 10.54 -2.08 -10.92
C ILE A 123 10.47 -3.53 -10.44
N VAL A 124 11.59 -4.04 -9.95
CA VAL A 124 11.70 -5.33 -9.25
C VAL A 124 11.31 -5.24 -7.77
N SER A 125 10.76 -4.11 -7.32
CA SER A 125 10.38 -3.89 -5.93
C SER A 125 8.86 -3.96 -5.75
N PRO A 126 8.37 -4.61 -4.69
CA PRO A 126 6.95 -4.64 -4.40
C PRO A 126 6.40 -3.24 -4.09
N VAL A 127 5.19 -2.97 -4.54
CA VAL A 127 4.43 -1.74 -4.22
C VAL A 127 3.32 -2.11 -3.26
N LEU A 128 3.28 -1.43 -2.12
CA LEU A 128 2.23 -1.61 -1.12
C LEU A 128 1.10 -0.61 -1.35
N THR A 129 -0.11 -1.13 -1.44
CA THR A 129 -1.35 -0.35 -1.37
C THR A 129 -2.00 -0.61 -0.03
N ILE A 130 -2.25 0.45 0.75
CA ILE A 130 -2.85 0.36 2.08
C ILE A 130 -4.20 1.04 2.05
N ARG A 131 -5.21 0.37 2.63
CA ARG A 131 -6.60 0.84 2.67
C ARG A 131 -7.23 0.54 4.04
N SER A 132 -8.18 1.38 4.42
CA SER A 132 -9.09 1.13 5.54
C SER A 132 -10.51 0.99 4.98
N TYR A 133 -11.27 -0.01 5.45
CA TYR A 133 -12.68 -0.19 5.09
C TYR A 133 -13.63 0.08 6.27
N ARG A 134 -13.14 0.76 7.31
CA ARG A 134 -13.91 1.15 8.50
C ARG A 134 -14.20 2.64 8.53
#